data_AF-A0A971NV57-F1
#
_entry.id   AF-A0A971NV57-F1
#
_cell.length_a   1.000
_cell.length_b   1.000
_cell.length_c   1.000
_cell.angle_alpha   90.00
_cell.angle_beta   90.00
_cell.angle_gamma   90.00
#
_symmetry.space_group_name_H-M   'P 1'
#
loop_
_entity.id
_entity.type
_entity.pdbx_description
1 polymer ?
#
loop_
_entity_poly.entity_id
_entity_poly.type
_entity_poly.pdbx_seq_one_letter_code
_entity_poly.pdbx_strand_id
1 'polypeptide(L)'
;MKRTICFFCAILMLSLLCACQSQDKAILSEMSEEECIEFVKSKGLEIPEELNDENLGNFIKSHFKLFEENPDQPVVISYTVAYDFAEGIRRIVKEYYNTESGQQS
;
A
#
# COMPACT_ATOMS: atom_id res chain seq x y z
N MET A 1 52.32 -15.58 9.08
CA MET A 1 51.33 -14.98 10.01
C MET A 1 50.17 -14.47 9.19
N LYS A 2 49.08 -15.24 9.10
CA LYS A 2 47.91 -15.02 8.21
C LYS A 2 46.62 -14.72 9.00
N ARG A 3 46.77 -14.20 10.22
CA ARG A 3 45.67 -14.11 11.21
C ARG A 3 44.96 -12.75 11.26
N THR A 4 45.50 -11.73 10.59
CA THR A 4 44.98 -10.36 10.66
C THR A 4 43.93 -10.04 9.59
N ILE A 5 43.79 -10.90 8.56
CA ILE A 5 42.89 -10.68 7.41
C ILE A 5 41.42 -11.01 7.73
N CYS A 6 41.14 -11.92 8.68
CA CYS A 6 39.75 -12.25 9.05
C CYS A 6 39.02 -11.15 9.84
N PHE A 7 39.73 -10.24 10.52
CA PHE A 7 39.08 -9.22 11.35
C PHE A 7 38.49 -8.07 10.53
N PHE A 8 39.10 -7.72 9.40
CA PHE A 8 38.59 -6.65 8.54
C PHE A 8 37.30 -7.04 7.79
N CYS A 9 37.12 -8.33 7.46
CA CYS A 9 35.89 -8.81 6.83
C CYS A 9 34.69 -8.83 7.78
N ALA A 10 34.92 -9.06 9.08
CA ALA A 10 33.84 -9.12 10.06
C ALA A 10 33.24 -7.74 10.37
N ILE A 11 34.07 -6.68 10.33
CA ILE A 11 33.63 -5.31 10.62
C ILE A 11 32.87 -4.69 9.44
N LEU A 12 33.24 -5.05 8.20
CA LEU A 12 32.58 -4.56 6.98
C LEU A 12 31.18 -5.17 6.76
N MET A 13 30.91 -6.34 7.34
CA MET A 13 29.59 -6.99 7.29
C MET A 13 28.63 -6.51 8.39
N LEU A 14 29.14 -5.90 9.46
CA LEU A 14 28.32 -5.45 10.60
C LEU A 14 27.71 -4.06 10.39
N SER A 15 28.22 -3.29 9.42
CA SER A 15 27.71 -1.96 9.09
C SER A 15 26.50 -1.95 8.14
N LEU A 16 26.01 -3.12 7.67
CA LEU A 16 24.82 -3.20 6.81
C LEU A 16 23.49 -3.29 7.59
N LEU A 17 23.53 -3.37 8.92
CA LEU A 17 22.34 -3.66 9.76
C LEU A 17 21.66 -2.44 10.39
N CYS A 18 22.05 -1.20 10.04
CA CYS A 18 21.40 -0.02 10.61
C CYS A 18 21.18 1.06 9.55
N ALA A 19 20.30 0.75 8.60
CA ALA A 19 19.49 1.77 7.95
C ALA A 19 18.04 1.45 8.30
N CYS A 20 17.64 1.71 9.56
CA CYS A 20 16.24 1.86 9.88
C CYS A 20 15.80 3.20 9.25
N GLN A 21 15.65 3.22 7.92
CA GLN A 21 14.92 4.28 7.26
C GLN A 21 13.48 4.08 7.71
N SER A 22 13.02 4.91 8.64
CA SER A 22 11.61 5.23 8.74
C SER A 22 11.25 5.89 7.41
N GLN A 23 10.98 5.09 6.38
CA GLN A 23 10.36 5.57 5.17
C GLN A 23 8.98 6.04 5.59
N ASP A 24 8.74 7.35 5.47
CA ASP A 24 7.38 7.87 5.60
C ASP A 24 6.51 7.07 4.63
N LYS A 25 5.53 6.38 5.20
CA LYS A 25 4.61 5.53 4.46
C LYS A 25 3.91 6.36 3.39
N ALA A 26 3.97 5.91 2.15
CA ALA A 26 3.35 6.62 1.04
C ALA A 26 1.84 6.82 1.29
N ILE A 27 1.35 8.03 1.02
CA ILE A 27 -0.09 8.32 1.03
C ILE A 27 -0.66 7.76 -0.28
N LEU A 28 -1.60 6.81 -0.20
CA LEU A 28 -2.13 6.14 -1.40
C LEU A 28 -2.87 7.13 -2.29
N SER A 29 -3.59 8.09 -1.71
CA SER A 29 -4.27 9.15 -2.48
C SER A 29 -3.34 10.16 -3.16
N GLU A 30 -2.04 10.16 -2.86
CA GLU A 30 -1.06 11.00 -3.56
C GLU A 30 -0.44 10.32 -4.79
N MET A 31 -0.63 9.01 -4.96
CA MET A 31 -0.17 8.24 -6.11
C MET A 31 -0.81 8.74 -7.42
N SER A 32 -0.14 8.50 -8.56
CA SER A 32 -0.74 8.67 -9.88
C SER A 32 -1.92 7.70 -10.06
N GLU A 33 -2.76 7.97 -11.06
CA GLU A 33 -3.89 7.08 -11.38
C GLU A 33 -3.43 5.68 -11.79
N GLU A 34 -2.35 5.59 -12.57
CA GLU A 34 -1.71 4.34 -12.97
C GLU A 34 -1.12 3.59 -11.78
N GLU A 35 -0.44 4.32 -10.88
CA GLU A 35 0.09 3.75 -9.64
C GLU A 35 -1.02 3.19 -8.74
N CYS A 36 -2.17 3.87 -8.66
CA CYS A 36 -3.34 3.37 -7.93
C CYS A 36 -3.85 2.05 -8.50
N ILE A 37 -3.96 1.96 -9.83
CA ILE A 37 -4.40 0.74 -10.53
C ILE A 37 -3.43 -0.42 -10.26
N GLU A 38 -2.13 -0.20 -10.43
CA GLU A 38 -1.13 -1.24 -10.20
C GLU A 38 -1.05 -1.63 -8.71
N PHE A 39 -1.27 -0.68 -7.79
CA PHE A 39 -1.31 -0.95 -6.37
C PHE A 39 -2.46 -1.92 -6.01
N VAL A 40 -3.70 -1.64 -6.44
CA VAL A 40 -4.82 -2.54 -6.10
C VAL A 40 -4.66 -3.93 -6.74
N LYS A 41 -4.11 -4.02 -7.95
CA LYS A 41 -3.75 -5.30 -8.58
C LYS A 41 -2.68 -6.04 -7.78
N SER A 42 -1.65 -5.34 -7.29
CA SER A 42 -0.59 -5.93 -6.47
C SER A 42 -1.10 -6.49 -5.14
N LYS A 43 -2.24 -5.99 -4.66
CA LYS A 43 -2.97 -6.48 -3.48
C LYS A 43 -3.97 -7.59 -3.80
N GLY A 44 -4.04 -8.04 -5.06
CA GLY A 44 -4.91 -9.11 -5.51
C GLY A 44 -6.37 -8.70 -5.67
N LEU A 45 -6.67 -7.39 -5.77
CA LEU A 45 -8.02 -6.95 -6.13
C LEU A 45 -8.20 -7.06 -7.64
N GLU A 46 -9.11 -7.94 -8.05
CA GLU A 46 -9.52 -8.08 -9.45
C GLU A 46 -10.34 -6.85 -9.86
N ILE A 47 -10.03 -6.33 -11.05
CA ILE A 47 -10.73 -5.18 -11.63
C ILE A 47 -11.85 -5.71 -12.52
N PRO A 48 -13.13 -5.42 -12.20
CA PRO A 48 -14.24 -5.85 -13.04
C PRO A 48 -14.13 -5.27 -14.46
N GLU A 49 -14.38 -6.10 -15.48
CA GLU A 49 -14.29 -5.69 -16.89
C GLU A 49 -15.17 -4.46 -17.18
N GLU A 50 -16.37 -4.41 -16.59
CA GLU A 50 -17.35 -3.32 -16.73
C GLU A 50 -16.89 -1.99 -16.13
N LEU A 51 -15.86 -2.00 -15.28
CA LEU A 51 -15.28 -0.79 -14.66
C LEU A 51 -13.91 -0.44 -15.26
N ASN A 52 -13.39 -1.25 -16.18
CA ASN A 52 -12.07 -1.08 -16.77
C ASN A 52 -12.09 -0.07 -17.92
N ASP A 53 -12.36 1.19 -17.57
CA ASP A 53 -12.36 2.33 -18.48
C ASP A 53 -11.36 3.43 -18.05
N GLU A 54 -11.32 4.52 -18.80
CA GLU A 54 -10.41 5.65 -18.56
C GLU A 54 -10.57 6.33 -17.18
N ASN A 55 -11.70 6.14 -16.49
CA ASN A 55 -11.99 6.70 -15.17
C ASN A 55 -11.59 5.78 -14.01
N LEU A 56 -11.14 4.54 -14.30
CA LEU A 56 -10.80 3.54 -13.29
C LEU A 56 -9.77 4.07 -12.27
N GLY A 57 -8.71 4.72 -12.76
CA GLY A 57 -7.65 5.25 -11.90
C GLY A 57 -8.16 6.33 -10.95
N ASN A 58 -8.86 7.33 -11.48
CA ASN A 58 -9.52 8.35 -10.69
C ASN A 58 -10.56 7.78 -9.70
N PHE A 59 -11.32 6.75 -10.09
CA PHE A 59 -12.25 6.05 -9.18
C PHE A 59 -11.51 5.46 -7.99
N ILE A 60 -10.43 4.71 -8.24
CA ILE A 60 -9.63 4.09 -7.17
C ILE A 60 -9.02 5.16 -6.27
N LYS A 61 -8.39 6.17 -6.88
CA LYS A 61 -7.72 7.27 -6.15
C LYS A 61 -8.68 8.06 -5.26
N SER A 62 -9.88 8.35 -5.76
CA SER A 62 -10.91 9.03 -4.98
C SER A 62 -11.37 8.19 -3.78
N HIS A 63 -11.45 6.87 -3.94
CA HIS A 63 -11.80 5.95 -2.85
C HIS A 63 -10.64 5.76 -1.86
N PHE A 64 -9.39 5.76 -2.30
CA PHE A 64 -8.24 5.83 -1.39
C PHE A 64 -8.35 7.04 -0.48
N LYS A 65 -8.54 8.24 -1.06
CA LYS A 65 -8.70 9.46 -0.28
C LYS A 65 -9.86 9.36 0.72
N LEU A 66 -11.02 8.89 0.25
CA LEU A 66 -12.21 8.74 1.09
C LEU A 66 -11.95 7.85 2.30
N PHE A 67 -11.29 6.71 2.10
CA PHE A 67 -11.06 5.73 3.16
C PHE A 67 -9.82 6.02 4.01
N GLU A 68 -8.87 6.81 3.51
CA GLU A 68 -7.79 7.40 4.32
C GLU A 68 -8.35 8.41 5.31
N GLU A 69 -9.25 9.29 4.86
CA GLU A 69 -9.89 10.31 5.70
C GLU A 69 -10.91 9.70 6.68
N ASN A 70 -11.70 8.73 6.22
CA ASN A 70 -12.71 8.05 7.03
C ASN A 70 -12.87 6.56 6.61
N PRO A 71 -12.15 5.62 7.24
CA PRO A 71 -12.18 4.20 6.89
C PRO A 71 -13.56 3.53 7.01
N ASP A 72 -14.46 4.10 7.81
CA ASP A 72 -15.79 3.57 8.09
C ASP A 72 -16.90 4.32 7.33
N GLN A 73 -16.55 5.26 6.45
CA GLN A 73 -17.50 5.98 5.61
C GLN A 73 -18.33 5.00 4.76
N PRO A 74 -19.68 5.00 4.82
CA PRO A 74 -20.48 4.09 4.02
C PRO A 74 -20.27 4.32 2.52
N VAL A 75 -20.14 3.24 1.74
CA VAL A 75 -20.17 3.31 0.27
C VAL A 75 -21.64 3.41 -0.17
N VAL A 76 -21.99 4.50 -0.85
CA VAL A 76 -23.35 4.75 -1.33
C VAL A 76 -23.36 4.66 -2.86
N ILE A 77 -23.26 3.43 -3.36
CA ILE A 77 -23.25 3.11 -4.79
C ILE A 77 -24.35 2.06 -5.05
N SER A 78 -25.27 2.35 -5.97
CA SER A 78 -26.41 1.47 -6.26
C SER A 78 -26.06 0.29 -7.18
N TYR A 79 -25.01 0.44 -7.99
CA TYR A 79 -24.53 -0.60 -8.88
C TYR A 79 -23.62 -1.56 -8.10
N THR A 80 -24.06 -2.82 -7.97
CA THR A 80 -23.45 -3.80 -7.06
C THR A 80 -21.99 -4.10 -7.37
N VAL A 81 -21.61 -4.17 -8.66
CA VAL A 81 -20.22 -4.44 -9.05
C VAL A 81 -19.28 -3.30 -8.61
N ALA A 82 -19.70 -2.04 -8.78
CA ALA A 82 -18.93 -0.89 -8.29
C ALA A 82 -18.92 -0.78 -6.77
N TYR A 83 -20.02 -1.16 -6.10
CA TYR A 83 -20.07 -1.24 -4.64
C TYR A 83 -19.07 -2.27 -4.11
N ASP A 84 -19.08 -3.50 -4.64
CA ASP A 84 -18.20 -4.58 -4.20
C ASP A 84 -16.73 -4.24 -4.47
N PHE A 85 -16.44 -3.59 -5.60
CA PHE A 85 -15.11 -3.09 -5.92
C PHE A 85 -14.64 -2.01 -4.95
N ALA A 86 -15.50 -1.03 -4.61
CA ALA A 86 -15.21 0.00 -3.62
C ALA A 86 -14.98 -0.58 -2.21
N GLU A 87 -15.75 -1.58 -1.79
CA GLU A 87 -15.51 -2.29 -0.52
C GLU A 87 -14.18 -3.07 -0.54
N GLY A 88 -13.78 -3.63 -1.69
CA GLY A 88 -12.45 -4.20 -1.90
C GLY A 88 -11.33 -3.17 -1.69
N ILE A 89 -11.50 -1.96 -2.23
CA ILE A 89 -10.57 -0.84 -2.03
C ILE A 89 -10.52 -0.45 -0.55
N ARG A 90 -11.66 -0.35 0.15
CA ARG A 90 -11.73 -0.04 1.59
C ARG A 90 -10.89 -1.03 2.40
N ARG A 91 -11.06 -2.33 2.14
CA ARG A 91 -10.29 -3.39 2.82
C ARG A 91 -8.79 -3.19 2.61
N ILE A 92 -8.37 -2.93 1.37
CA ILE A 92 -6.95 -2.68 1.05
C ILE A 92 -6.40 -1.48 1.82
N VAL A 93 -7.13 -0.35 1.86
CA VAL A 93 -6.70 0.85 2.60
C VAL A 93 -6.57 0.55 4.09
N LYS A 94 -7.58 -0.12 4.67
CA LYS A 94 -7.53 -0.55 6.07
C LYS A 94 -6.35 -1.46 6.36
N GLU A 95 -6.11 -2.47 5.54
CA GLU A 95 -4.96 -3.38 5.70
C GLU A 95 -3.64 -2.62 5.59
N TYR A 96 -3.50 -1.76 4.59
CA TYR A 96 -2.31 -0.95 4.38
C TYR A 96 -1.98 -0.14 5.63
N TYR A 97 -2.93 0.61 6.20
CA TYR A 97 -2.68 1.46 7.37
C TYR A 97 -2.71 0.73 8.72
N ASN A 98 -3.42 -0.39 8.87
CA ASN A 98 -3.48 -1.17 10.12
C ASN A 98 -2.27 -2.10 10.35
N THR A 99 -1.46 -2.38 9.33
CA THR A 99 -0.28 -3.26 9.48
C THR A 99 0.79 -2.69 10.44
N GLU A 100 0.64 -1.45 10.92
CA GLU A 100 1.56 -0.81 11.87
C GLU A 100 0.96 -0.49 13.26
N SER A 101 -0.36 -0.65 13.48
CA SER A 101 -0.95 -0.48 14.83
C SER A 101 -0.58 -1.61 15.80
N GLY A 102 0.14 -2.65 15.32
CA GLY A 102 0.65 -3.77 16.10
C GLY A 102 2.08 -3.63 16.64
N GLN A 103 2.74 -2.47 16.53
CA GLN A 103 4.08 -2.24 17.12
C GLN A 103 4.12 -1.17 18.23
N GLN A 104 2.96 -0.82 18.80
CA GLN A 104 2.86 -0.06 20.05
C GLN A 104 2.02 -0.83 21.08
N SER A 105 2.61 -1.86 21.70
CA SER A 105 2.16 -2.42 22.98
C SER A 105 3.33 -3.07 23.71
#